data_AF-A0A519FX80-F1
#
_entry.id   AF-A0A519FX80-F1
#
_cell.length_a   1.000
_cell.length_b   1.000
_cell.length_c   1.000
_cell.angle_alpha   90.00
_cell.angle_beta   90.00
_cell.angle_gamma   90.00
#
_symmetry.space_group_name_H-M   'P 1'
#
loop_
_entity.id
_entity.type
_entity.pdbx_description
1 polymer ?
#
loop_
_entity_poly.entity_id
_entity_poly.type
_entity_poly.pdbx_seq_one_letter_code
_entity_poly.pdbx_strand_id
1 'polypeptide(L)'
;MYTPPGFVSWSLLALIWGTTALRLVFVQSTVAEQRINAALVFASLSVALRRQWVRDIVDGVFGAGISSPLGNACIIFTAASLISLFSVWAFGPDRFRRIHAVTLAVAVLPAAALIVLSGPARAQGVGVKAAGGWQYTAFCIAYSLPILLAALLIAGISISSVRAAASSRDRWVFAAVIALSVFEVVSMVVVMIDG
;
A
#
# COMPACT_ATOMS: atom_id res chain seq x y z
N MET A 1 17.61 5.56 15.18
CA MET A 1 16.39 4.76 14.91
C MET A 1 16.42 3.54 15.81
N TYR A 2 15.46 3.39 16.71
CA TYR A 2 15.37 2.21 17.59
C TYR A 2 14.90 1.02 16.75
N THR A 3 15.78 0.08 16.46
CA THR A 3 15.39 -1.19 15.85
C THR A 3 14.80 -2.07 16.95
N PRO A 4 13.51 -2.43 16.91
CA PRO A 4 12.93 -3.33 17.90
C PRO A 4 13.70 -4.66 17.92
N PRO A 5 13.75 -5.37 19.06
CA PRO A 5 14.46 -6.63 19.17
C PRO A 5 14.07 -7.58 18.04
N GLY A 6 15.05 -8.29 17.46
CA GLY A 6 14.83 -9.16 16.31
C GLY A 6 13.65 -10.12 16.50
N PHE A 7 13.51 -10.66 17.71
CA PHE A 7 12.40 -11.55 18.08
C PHE A 7 11.01 -10.92 17.87
N VAL A 8 10.79 -9.69 18.34
CA VAL A 8 9.50 -8.98 18.17
C VAL A 8 9.19 -8.76 16.69
N SER A 9 10.23 -8.36 15.94
CA SER A 9 10.16 -8.15 14.51
C SER A 9 9.79 -9.41 13.71
N TRP A 10 10.40 -10.54 14.06
CA TRP A 10 10.13 -11.83 13.42
C TRP A 10 8.73 -12.34 13.75
N SER A 11 8.30 -12.23 15.01
CA SER A 11 6.95 -12.62 15.42
C SER A 11 5.86 -11.84 14.70
N LEU A 12 6.04 -10.53 14.53
CA LEU A 12 5.09 -9.70 13.76
C LEU A 12 5.05 -10.10 12.29
N LEU A 13 6.21 -10.38 11.69
CA LEU A 13 6.27 -10.79 10.29
C LEU A 13 5.65 -12.17 10.07
N ALA A 14 5.91 -13.12 10.98
CA ALA A 14 5.28 -14.43 11.00
C ALA A 14 3.76 -14.32 11.18
N LEU A 15 3.29 -13.40 12.01
CA LEU A 15 1.85 -13.16 12.20
C LEU A 15 1.20 -12.56 10.95
N ILE A 16 1.85 -11.57 10.30
CA ILE A 16 1.35 -10.96 9.06
C ILE A 16 1.28 -12.00 7.93
N TRP A 17 2.34 -12.78 7.74
CA TRP A 17 2.36 -13.81 6.71
C TRP A 17 1.47 -14.99 7.04
N GLY A 18 1.40 -15.40 8.31
CA GLY A 18 0.52 -16.47 8.77
C GLY A 18 -0.95 -16.13 8.57
N THR A 19 -1.36 -14.91 8.92
CA THR A 19 -2.74 -14.45 8.68
C THR A 19 -3.04 -14.33 7.19
N THR A 20 -2.10 -13.85 6.38
CA THR A 20 -2.24 -13.76 4.91
C THR A 20 -2.37 -15.15 4.29
N ALA A 21 -1.50 -16.10 4.66
CA ALA A 21 -1.54 -17.47 4.16
C ALA A 21 -2.83 -18.19 4.57
N LEU A 22 -3.27 -18.03 5.82
CA LEU A 22 -4.53 -18.60 6.29
C LEU A 22 -5.71 -18.07 5.47
N ARG A 23 -5.76 -16.76 5.22
CA ARG A 23 -6.83 -16.17 4.38
C ARG A 23 -6.78 -16.66 2.94
N LEU A 24 -5.60 -16.81 2.35
CA LEU A 24 -5.45 -17.32 0.99
C LEU A 24 -5.94 -18.77 0.86
N VAL A 25 -5.70 -19.60 1.87
CA VAL A 25 -6.11 -21.02 1.86
C VAL A 25 -7.60 -21.17 2.17
N PHE A 26 -8.12 -20.43 3.16
CA PHE A 26 -9.46 -20.68 3.70
C PHE A 26 -10.54 -19.68 3.23
N VAL A 27 -10.18 -18.50 2.71
CA VAL A 27 -11.11 -17.37 2.49
C VAL A 27 -10.85 -16.72 1.14
N GLN A 28 -11.40 -17.30 0.06
CA GLN A 28 -11.21 -16.83 -1.33
C GLN A 28 -12.47 -16.94 -2.20
N SER A 29 -13.63 -17.11 -1.55
CA SER A 29 -14.89 -17.46 -2.20
C SER A 29 -15.56 -16.29 -2.92
N THR A 30 -15.38 -15.07 -2.42
CA THR A 30 -16.00 -13.86 -2.99
C THR A 30 -15.00 -12.94 -3.67
N VAL A 31 -15.48 -12.13 -4.63
CA VAL A 31 -14.68 -11.09 -5.31
C VAL A 31 -14.11 -10.08 -4.29
N ALA A 32 -14.85 -9.78 -3.22
CA ALA A 32 -14.38 -8.92 -2.15
C ALA A 32 -13.23 -9.58 -1.36
N GLU A 33 -13.36 -10.86 -1.03
CA GLU A 33 -12.30 -11.63 -0.34
C GLU A 33 -11.01 -11.68 -1.15
N GLN A 34 -11.11 -11.94 -2.45
CA GLN A 34 -9.96 -11.97 -3.36
C GLN A 34 -9.22 -10.63 -3.41
N ARG A 35 -9.95 -9.50 -3.42
CA ARG A 35 -9.35 -8.15 -3.41
C ARG A 35 -8.69 -7.81 -2.08
N ILE A 36 -9.27 -8.25 -0.95
CA ILE A 36 -8.63 -8.13 0.36
C ILE A 36 -7.36 -8.97 0.39
N ASN A 37 -7.38 -10.19 -0.13
CA ASN A 37 -6.21 -11.06 -0.18
C ASN A 37 -5.09 -10.45 -1.03
N ALA A 38 -5.41 -9.87 -2.19
CA ALA A 38 -4.44 -9.14 -3.01
C ALA A 38 -3.81 -7.97 -2.23
N ALA A 39 -4.61 -7.15 -1.55
CA ALA A 39 -4.12 -6.06 -0.72
C ALA A 39 -3.19 -6.57 0.41
N LEU A 40 -3.56 -7.65 1.09
CA LEU A 40 -2.75 -8.26 2.16
C LEU A 40 -1.43 -8.82 1.64
N VAL A 41 -1.43 -9.46 0.48
CA VAL A 41 -0.21 -9.98 -0.15
C VAL A 41 0.74 -8.84 -0.48
N PHE A 42 0.26 -7.78 -1.12
CA PHE A 42 1.10 -6.62 -1.43
C PHE A 42 1.62 -5.91 -0.18
N ALA A 43 0.78 -5.74 0.85
CA ALA A 43 1.22 -5.17 2.12
C ALA A 43 2.30 -6.04 2.80
N SER A 44 2.09 -7.36 2.83
CA SER A 44 3.03 -8.32 3.41
C SER A 44 4.37 -8.35 2.66
N LEU A 45 4.32 -8.26 1.32
CA LEU A 45 5.51 -8.14 0.47
C LEU A 45 6.27 -6.84 0.76
N SER A 46 5.58 -5.70 0.90
CA SER A 46 6.22 -4.43 1.26
C SER A 46 6.95 -4.52 2.61
N VAL A 47 6.33 -5.15 3.61
CA VAL A 47 6.94 -5.36 4.94
C VAL A 47 8.15 -6.29 4.84
N ALA A 48 8.05 -7.36 4.05
CA ALA A 48 9.17 -8.28 3.81
C ALA A 48 10.35 -7.56 3.14
N LEU A 49 10.10 -6.77 2.09
CA LEU A 49 11.10 -5.98 1.38
C LEU A 49 11.82 -4.94 2.24
N ARG A 50 11.29 -4.60 3.43
CA ARG A 50 11.98 -3.73 4.40
C ARG A 50 12.95 -4.50 5.31
N ARG A 51 13.01 -5.84 5.25
CA ARG A 51 13.94 -6.65 6.05
C ARG A 51 15.30 -6.74 5.37
N GLN A 52 16.37 -6.66 6.15
CA GLN A 52 17.74 -6.65 5.63
C GLN A 52 18.02 -7.87 4.75
N TRP A 53 17.74 -9.08 5.25
CA TRP A 53 17.97 -10.31 4.48
C TRP A 53 17.19 -10.37 3.16
N VAL A 54 15.96 -9.83 3.10
CA VAL A 54 15.18 -9.77 1.84
C VAL A 54 15.77 -8.70 0.92
N ARG A 55 16.16 -7.55 1.48
CA ARG A 55 16.82 -6.48 0.72
C ARG A 55 18.11 -7.00 0.08
N ASP A 56 18.93 -7.73 0.82
CA ASP A 56 20.20 -8.27 0.33
C ASP A 56 19.97 -9.23 -0.85
N ILE A 57 18.93 -10.08 -0.78
CA ILE A 57 18.57 -10.99 -1.88
C ILE A 57 18.04 -10.21 -3.08
N VAL A 58 17.08 -9.31 -2.86
CA VAL A 58 16.39 -8.58 -3.94
C VAL A 58 17.35 -7.62 -4.64
N ASP A 59 18.15 -6.89 -3.88
CA ASP A 59 19.16 -5.97 -4.41
C ASP A 59 20.30 -6.75 -5.11
N GLY A 60 20.62 -7.97 -4.65
CA GLY A 60 21.56 -8.85 -5.32
C GLY A 60 21.07 -9.36 -6.69
N VAL A 61 19.77 -9.59 -6.86
CA VAL A 61 19.18 -10.12 -8.11
C VAL A 61 18.79 -9.01 -9.08
N PHE A 62 18.16 -7.94 -8.58
CA PHE A 62 17.55 -6.89 -9.40
C PHE A 62 18.35 -5.58 -9.44
N GLY A 63 19.46 -5.52 -8.72
CA GLY A 63 20.36 -4.36 -8.66
C GLY A 63 20.24 -3.57 -7.36
N ALA A 64 21.36 -3.00 -6.91
CA ALA A 64 21.48 -2.34 -5.62
C ALA A 64 20.42 -1.25 -5.38
N GLY A 65 19.80 -1.27 -4.20
CA GLY A 65 18.86 -0.25 -3.74
C GLY A 65 17.47 -0.30 -4.39
N ILE A 66 17.13 -1.36 -5.14
CA ILE A 66 15.81 -1.51 -5.78
C ILE A 66 14.71 -2.00 -4.83
N SER A 67 15.10 -2.67 -3.74
CA SER A 67 14.17 -3.18 -2.72
C SER A 67 13.28 -2.09 -2.10
N SER A 68 13.81 -0.88 -1.90
CA SER A 68 13.08 0.27 -1.37
C SER A 68 11.96 0.79 -2.31
N PRO A 69 12.24 1.20 -3.56
CA PRO A 69 11.20 1.60 -4.51
C PRO A 69 10.22 0.47 -4.82
N LEU A 70 10.68 -0.79 -4.83
CA LEU A 70 9.80 -1.95 -5.01
C LEU A 70 8.84 -2.13 -3.83
N GLY A 71 9.32 -1.98 -2.60
CA GLY A 71 8.49 -2.02 -1.40
C GLY A 71 7.44 -0.91 -1.37
N ASN A 72 7.78 0.29 -1.86
CA ASN A 72 6.84 1.39 -2.02
C ASN A 72 5.82 1.12 -3.14
N ALA A 73 6.25 0.54 -4.27
CA ALA A 73 5.34 0.09 -5.33
C ALA A 73 4.32 -0.94 -4.81
N CYS A 74 4.74 -1.88 -3.95
CA CYS A 74 3.82 -2.79 -3.29
C CYS A 74 2.74 -2.06 -2.49
N ILE A 75 3.06 -0.98 -1.76
CA ILE A 75 2.05 -0.18 -1.06
C ILE A 75 1.07 0.49 -2.02
N ILE A 76 1.55 0.99 -3.16
CA ILE A 76 0.66 1.55 -4.20
C ILE A 76 -0.31 0.47 -4.72
N PHE A 77 0.18 -0.76 -4.95
CA PHE A 77 -0.69 -1.87 -5.37
C PHE A 77 -1.68 -2.30 -4.27
N THR A 78 -1.28 -2.23 -2.99
CA THR A 78 -2.21 -2.39 -1.86
C THR A 78 -3.32 -1.34 -1.92
N ALA A 79 -2.97 -0.07 -2.08
CA ALA A 79 -3.94 1.03 -2.18
C ALA A 79 -4.89 0.84 -3.38
N ALA A 80 -4.36 0.45 -4.54
CA ALA A 80 -5.16 0.14 -5.73
C ALA A 80 -6.14 -1.04 -5.52
N SER A 81 -5.72 -2.04 -4.74
CA SER A 81 -6.56 -3.19 -4.36
C SER A 81 -7.67 -2.78 -3.40
N LEU A 82 -7.38 -1.87 -2.46
CA LEU A 82 -8.38 -1.31 -1.56
C LEU A 82 -9.39 -0.44 -2.29
N ILE A 83 -8.96 0.46 -3.19
CA ILE A 83 -9.89 1.24 -4.03
C ILE A 83 -10.86 0.30 -4.75
N SER A 84 -10.31 -0.76 -5.35
CA SER A 84 -11.10 -1.77 -6.04
C SER A 84 -12.12 -2.43 -5.11
N LEU A 85 -11.72 -2.85 -3.91
CA LEU A 85 -12.61 -3.44 -2.91
C LEU A 85 -13.75 -2.50 -2.54
N PHE A 86 -13.44 -1.28 -2.13
CA PHE A 86 -14.45 -0.28 -1.70
C PHE A 86 -15.36 0.13 -2.85
N SER A 87 -14.87 0.15 -4.09
CA SER A 87 -15.71 0.40 -5.26
C SER A 87 -16.72 -0.71 -5.52
N VAL A 88 -16.33 -1.98 -5.37
CA VAL A 88 -17.30 -3.10 -5.49
C VAL A 88 -18.29 -3.10 -4.35
N TRP A 89 -17.89 -2.68 -3.16
CA TRP A 89 -18.81 -2.55 -2.06
C TRP A 89 -19.85 -1.43 -2.29
N ALA A 90 -19.41 -0.27 -2.80
CA ALA A 90 -20.28 0.87 -3.03
C ALA A 90 -21.21 0.70 -4.25
N PHE A 91 -20.74 0.07 -5.32
CA PHE A 91 -21.43 0.04 -6.62
C PHE A 91 -21.86 -1.35 -7.09
N GLY A 92 -21.53 -2.40 -6.33
CA GLY A 92 -21.82 -3.79 -6.67
C GLY A 92 -20.76 -4.47 -7.55
N PRO A 93 -20.68 -5.82 -7.52
CA PRO A 93 -19.67 -6.60 -8.24
C PRO A 93 -19.80 -6.52 -9.78
N ASP A 94 -21.02 -6.41 -10.30
CA ASP A 94 -21.28 -6.53 -11.74
C ASP A 94 -20.98 -5.24 -12.51
N ARG A 95 -21.20 -4.07 -11.88
CA ARG A 95 -21.03 -2.77 -12.53
C ARG A 95 -19.57 -2.48 -12.90
N PHE A 96 -18.63 -3.05 -12.15
CA PHE A 96 -17.21 -2.74 -12.23
C PHE A 96 -16.33 -3.99 -12.20
N ARG A 97 -16.66 -4.99 -13.02
CA ARG A 97 -15.92 -6.27 -13.11
C ARG A 97 -14.41 -6.08 -13.39
N ARG A 98 -14.03 -5.08 -14.19
CA ARG A 98 -12.63 -4.79 -14.56
C ARG A 98 -11.93 -3.76 -13.67
N ILE A 99 -12.60 -3.19 -12.66
CA ILE A 99 -12.01 -2.09 -11.88
C ILE A 99 -10.72 -2.49 -11.17
N HIS A 100 -10.60 -3.75 -10.74
CA HIS A 100 -9.36 -4.24 -10.14
C HIS A 100 -8.19 -4.23 -11.13
N ALA A 101 -8.39 -4.73 -12.34
CA ALA A 101 -7.37 -4.70 -13.38
C ALA A 101 -7.02 -3.27 -13.79
N VAL A 102 -8.02 -2.38 -13.89
CA VAL A 102 -7.81 -0.97 -14.23
C VAL A 102 -7.05 -0.23 -13.12
N THR A 103 -7.43 -0.39 -11.85
CA THR A 103 -6.73 0.28 -10.74
C THR A 103 -5.29 -0.22 -10.60
N LEU A 104 -5.04 -1.52 -10.78
CA LEU A 104 -3.69 -2.06 -10.82
C LEU A 104 -2.89 -1.54 -12.02
N ALA A 105 -3.48 -1.50 -13.22
CA ALA A 105 -2.81 -0.98 -14.41
C ALA A 105 -2.44 0.50 -14.26
N VAL A 106 -3.33 1.32 -13.70
CA VAL A 106 -3.03 2.74 -13.40
C VAL A 106 -1.94 2.84 -12.34
N ALA A 107 -1.93 1.98 -11.33
CA ALA A 107 -0.90 1.94 -10.28
C ALA A 107 0.49 1.55 -10.80
N VAL A 108 0.61 0.90 -11.96
CA VAL A 108 1.91 0.63 -12.60
C VAL A 108 2.64 1.93 -12.95
N LEU A 109 1.93 2.99 -13.35
CA LEU A 109 2.53 4.26 -13.74
C LEU A 109 3.34 4.91 -12.60
N PRO A 110 2.76 5.20 -11.42
CA PRO A 110 3.54 5.74 -10.31
C PRO A 110 4.57 4.73 -9.78
N ALA A 111 4.29 3.42 -9.77
CA ALA A 111 5.27 2.41 -9.38
C ALA A 111 6.52 2.42 -10.28
N ALA A 112 6.35 2.51 -11.59
CA ALA A 112 7.44 2.65 -12.55
C ALA A 112 8.18 3.97 -12.35
N ALA A 113 7.46 5.07 -12.09
CA ALA A 113 8.08 6.36 -11.79
C ALA A 113 9.01 6.28 -10.57
N LEU A 114 8.64 5.57 -9.50
CA LEU A 114 9.52 5.37 -8.33
C LEU A 114 10.82 4.64 -8.70
N ILE A 115 10.74 3.63 -9.57
CA ILE A 115 11.91 2.86 -10.02
C ILE A 115 12.84 3.75 -10.87
N VAL A 116 12.27 4.56 -11.76
CA VAL A 116 13.04 5.46 -12.63
C VAL A 116 13.67 6.60 -11.82
N LEU A 117 12.89 7.28 -10.98
CA LEU A 117 13.35 8.40 -10.14
C LEU A 117 14.42 7.97 -9.13
N SER A 118 14.39 6.72 -8.69
CA SER A 118 15.43 6.17 -7.81
C SER A 118 16.73 5.79 -8.54
N GLY A 119 16.74 5.70 -9.87
CA GLY A 119 17.90 5.27 -10.66
C GLY A 119 19.21 6.03 -10.35
N PRO A 120 19.21 7.38 -10.39
CA PRO A 120 20.41 8.18 -10.10
C PRO A 120 20.95 7.96 -8.68
N ALA A 121 20.08 7.88 -7.69
CA ALA A 121 20.47 7.62 -6.30
C ALA A 121 21.06 6.21 -6.14
N ARG A 122 20.47 5.21 -6.80
CA ARG A 122 20.97 3.83 -6.84
C ARG A 122 22.35 3.72 -7.48
N ALA A 123 22.61 4.47 -8.55
CA ALA A 123 23.93 4.50 -9.19
C ALA A 123 25.03 5.04 -8.26
N GLN A 124 24.67 5.88 -7.29
CA GLN A 124 25.56 6.41 -6.27
C GLN A 124 25.62 5.54 -5.00
N GLY A 125 24.90 4.43 -4.95
CA GLY A 125 24.82 3.55 -3.79
C GLY A 125 24.10 4.16 -2.59
N VAL A 126 23.35 5.25 -2.78
CA VAL A 126 22.63 5.96 -1.72
C VAL A 126 21.12 5.86 -1.91
N GLY A 127 20.36 6.00 -0.81
CA GLY A 127 18.91 6.11 -0.88
C GLY A 127 18.46 7.42 -1.52
N VAL A 128 17.28 7.45 -2.14
CA VAL A 128 16.73 8.65 -2.80
C VAL A 128 16.67 9.86 -1.85
N LYS A 129 16.32 9.63 -0.58
CA LYS A 129 16.32 10.67 0.46
C LYS A 129 17.71 11.28 0.72
N ALA A 130 18.76 10.46 0.65
CA ALA A 130 20.13 10.91 0.87
C ALA A 130 20.71 11.61 -0.37
N ALA A 131 20.29 11.21 -1.58
CA ALA A 131 20.62 11.92 -2.81
C ALA A 131 19.99 13.31 -2.87
N GLY A 132 18.78 13.47 -2.31
CA GLY A 132 18.08 14.75 -2.22
C GLY A 132 17.70 15.36 -3.58
N GLY A 133 17.46 16.67 -3.60
CA GLY A 133 17.10 17.42 -4.80
C GLY A 133 15.68 17.15 -5.33
N TRP A 134 15.36 17.68 -6.51
CA TRP A 134 14.02 17.62 -7.10
C TRP A 134 13.53 16.18 -7.37
N GLN A 135 14.45 15.23 -7.55
CA GLN A 135 14.14 13.81 -7.77
C GLN A 135 13.53 13.19 -6.52
N TYR A 136 13.98 13.60 -5.33
CA TYR A 136 13.40 13.15 -4.06
C TYR A 136 11.99 13.72 -3.88
N THR A 137 11.77 15.01 -4.14
CA THR A 137 10.44 15.62 -4.13
C THR A 137 9.49 14.93 -5.13
N ALA A 138 9.95 14.69 -6.36
CA ALA A 138 9.18 13.97 -7.38
C ALA A 138 8.87 12.53 -6.94
N PHE A 139 9.81 11.85 -6.27
CA PHE A 139 9.60 10.51 -5.72
C PHE A 139 8.54 10.52 -4.62
N CYS A 140 8.60 11.49 -3.70
CA CYS A 140 7.60 11.67 -2.64
C CYS A 140 6.21 11.96 -3.23
N ILE A 141 6.10 12.83 -4.24
CA ILE A 141 4.83 13.11 -4.92
C ILE A 141 4.30 11.86 -5.64
N ALA A 142 5.14 11.16 -6.41
CA ALA A 142 4.76 9.95 -7.14
C ALA A 142 4.29 8.82 -6.21
N TYR A 143 4.85 8.74 -5.00
CA TYR A 143 4.43 7.80 -3.97
C TYR A 143 3.14 8.24 -3.27
N SER A 144 3.10 9.48 -2.78
CA SER A 144 2.03 9.97 -1.92
C SER A 144 0.73 10.23 -2.66
N LEU A 145 0.78 10.72 -3.90
CA LEU A 145 -0.42 11.08 -4.66
C LEU A 145 -1.42 9.92 -4.85
N PRO A 146 -1.03 8.71 -5.32
CA PRO A 146 -1.97 7.60 -5.47
C PRO A 146 -2.53 7.13 -4.12
N ILE A 147 -1.75 7.18 -3.04
CA ILE A 147 -2.18 6.78 -1.70
C ILE A 147 -3.16 7.81 -1.13
N LEU A 148 -2.87 9.10 -1.30
CA LEU A 148 -3.74 10.21 -0.92
C LEU A 148 -5.10 10.10 -1.62
N LEU A 149 -5.11 9.87 -2.93
CA LEU A 149 -6.34 9.67 -3.71
C LEU A 149 -7.11 8.44 -3.22
N ALA A 150 -6.42 7.33 -2.94
CA ALA A 150 -7.05 6.14 -2.38
C ALA A 150 -7.73 6.44 -1.04
N ALA A 151 -7.02 7.10 -0.12
CA ALA A 151 -7.53 7.43 1.20
C ALA A 151 -8.74 8.37 1.13
N LEU A 152 -8.70 9.40 0.28
CA LEU A 152 -9.82 10.31 0.07
C LEU A 152 -11.06 9.61 -0.51
N LEU A 153 -10.87 8.72 -1.50
CA LEU A 153 -11.96 7.94 -2.08
C LEU A 153 -12.58 6.99 -1.05
N ILE A 154 -11.74 6.27 -0.29
CA ILE A 154 -12.19 5.34 0.76
C ILE A 154 -12.93 6.10 1.87
N ALA A 155 -12.43 7.27 2.29
CA ALA A 155 -13.11 8.12 3.25
C ALA A 155 -14.47 8.58 2.73
N GLY A 156 -14.55 9.05 1.48
CA GLY A 156 -15.81 9.49 0.87
C GLY A 156 -16.86 8.37 0.80
N ILE A 157 -16.46 7.16 0.37
CA ILE A 157 -17.32 5.97 0.34
C ILE A 157 -17.75 5.57 1.76
N SER A 158 -16.84 5.63 2.73
CA SER A 158 -17.14 5.25 4.11
C SER A 158 -18.10 6.25 4.76
N ILE A 159 -17.93 7.56 4.54
CA ILE A 159 -18.81 8.60 5.08
C ILE A 159 -20.24 8.47 4.54
N SER A 160 -20.41 8.20 3.25
CA SER A 160 -21.74 7.97 2.66
C SER A 160 -22.38 6.70 3.24
N SER A 161 -21.57 5.68 3.49
CA SER A 161 -22.03 4.40 4.04
C SER A 161 -22.39 4.45 5.54
N VAL A 162 -21.76 5.32 6.34
CA VAL A 162 -22.14 5.55 7.76
C VAL A 162 -23.61 5.95 7.87
N ARG A 163 -24.09 6.82 6.96
CA ARG A 163 -25.46 7.32 6.97
C ARG A 163 -26.47 6.24 6.59
N ALA A 164 -26.06 5.28 5.75
CA ALA A 164 -26.88 4.15 5.33
C ALA A 164 -26.80 2.95 6.29
N ALA A 165 -25.89 2.96 7.26
CA ALA A 165 -25.67 1.83 8.16
C ALA A 165 -26.84 1.65 9.15
N ALA A 166 -27.45 0.46 9.10
CA ALA A 166 -28.58 0.07 9.94
C ALA A 166 -28.17 -0.26 11.39
N SER A 167 -26.95 -0.76 11.61
CA SER A 167 -26.48 -1.17 12.94
C SER A 167 -25.42 -0.23 13.53
N SER A 168 -25.39 -0.11 14.86
CA SER A 168 -24.37 0.67 15.57
C SER A 168 -22.96 0.09 15.40
N ARG A 169 -22.85 -1.25 15.27
CA ARG A 169 -21.57 -1.94 15.05
C ARG A 169 -20.97 -1.58 13.69
N ASP A 170 -21.77 -1.53 12.64
CA ASP A 170 -21.29 -1.15 11.30
C ASP A 170 -20.80 0.29 11.29
N ARG A 171 -21.49 1.20 12.00
CA ARG A 171 -21.05 2.59 12.16
C ARG A 171 -19.67 2.70 12.80
N TRP A 172 -19.36 1.88 13.81
CA TRP A 172 -18.02 1.84 14.41
C TRP A 172 -16.95 1.35 13.44
N VAL A 173 -17.25 0.34 12.63
CA VAL A 173 -16.32 -0.14 11.59
C VAL A 173 -16.04 0.97 10.57
N PHE A 174 -17.08 1.64 10.08
CA PHE A 174 -16.91 2.75 9.15
C PHE A 174 -16.16 3.93 9.79
N ALA A 175 -16.44 4.26 11.06
CA ALA A 175 -15.72 5.30 11.78
C ALA A 175 -14.22 4.97 11.89
N ALA A 176 -13.87 3.70 12.15
CA ALA A 176 -12.48 3.26 12.18
C ALA A 176 -11.80 3.38 10.81
N VAL A 177 -12.50 3.02 9.72
CA VAL A 177 -11.99 3.18 8.35
C VAL A 177 -11.79 4.67 7.99
N ILE A 178 -12.70 5.54 8.40
CA ILE A 178 -12.58 7.00 8.21
C ILE A 178 -11.38 7.53 8.98
N ALA A 179 -11.24 7.16 10.26
CA ALA A 179 -10.11 7.59 11.08
C ALA A 179 -8.76 7.15 10.48
N LEU A 180 -8.67 5.89 10.01
CA LEU A 180 -7.48 5.39 9.31
C LEU A 180 -7.23 6.16 8.01
N SER A 181 -8.27 6.45 7.24
CA SER A 181 -8.13 7.21 5.98
C SER A 181 -7.66 8.65 6.23
N VAL A 182 -8.17 9.32 7.27
CA VAL A 182 -7.71 10.66 7.67
C VAL A 182 -6.25 10.62 8.11
N PHE A 183 -5.86 9.61 8.90
CA PHE A 183 -4.48 9.42 9.30
C PHE A 183 -3.55 9.26 8.08
N GLU A 184 -3.95 8.43 7.11
CA GLU A 184 -3.20 8.26 5.86
C GLU A 184 -3.12 9.55 5.04
N VAL A 185 -4.22 10.31 4.93
CA VAL A 185 -4.21 11.62 4.26
C VAL A 185 -3.19 12.56 4.90
N VAL A 186 -3.22 12.69 6.23
CA VAL A 186 -2.26 13.53 6.97
C VAL A 186 -0.84 13.03 6.74
N SER A 187 -0.60 11.73 6.84
CA SER A 187 0.72 11.14 6.63
C SER A 187 1.24 11.42 5.22
N MET A 188 0.42 11.28 4.18
CA MET A 188 0.83 11.52 2.81
C MET A 188 1.09 13.01 2.53
N VAL A 189 0.29 13.91 3.10
CA VAL A 189 0.52 15.36 3.00
C VAL A 189 1.86 15.75 3.64
N VAL A 190 2.17 15.21 4.81
CA VAL A 190 3.48 15.43 5.45
C VAL A 190 4.61 14.93 4.55
N VAL A 191 4.49 13.74 3.96
CA VAL A 191 5.50 13.21 3.02
C VAL A 191 5.68 14.10 1.79
N MET A 192 4.62 14.75 1.30
CA MET A 192 4.70 15.69 0.17
C MET A 192 5.34 17.03 0.54
N ILE A 193 5.22 17.47 1.79
CA ILE A 193 5.80 18.73 2.28
C ILE A 193 7.27 18.54 2.66
N ASP A 194 7.61 17.39 3.27
CA ASP A 194 8.97 17.05 3.72
C ASP A 194 9.85 16.46 2.60
N GLY A 195 9.28 16.25 1.41
CA GLY A 195 9.92 15.71 0.21
C GLY A 195 10.51 16.80 -0.66
#